data_AF-A0A1Q7XUW8-F1
#
_entry.id   AF-A0A1Q7XUW8-F1
#
_cell.length_a   1.000
_cell.length_b   1.000
_cell.length_c   1.000
_cell.angle_alpha   90.00
_cell.angle_beta   90.00
_cell.angle_gamma   90.00
#
_symmetry.space_group_name_H-M   'P 1'
#
loop_
_entity.id
_entity.type
_entity.pdbx_description
1 polymer ?
#
loop_
_entity_poly.entity_id
_entity_poly.type
_entity_poly.pdbx_seq_one_letter_code
_entity_poly.pdbx_strand_id
1 'polypeptide(L)'
;MHLLHPGERNYPELLGAIPSPPPLYVRGTITADDALAVAIVGSRAATPYGVEVAERLAAELAARGMTIVSGLARGIDAAAHRGALGAGGRTVAVLGCGIDLVYPPENRALARAVEAQGALVSQFAGSVPALPGHFPARNRTLAGLTLGVVVVEAAERSGALITAGFAADLGREVFAVPGRITSMTSVGTNRLIQDGAKLTTCWQDVVSELSEPWRRMVRASSPTTHEPSRPDAESDEGRILVLLTPDEPQHIEQLIMRGGLEPARVAATLVALELGGWARQLTGQRWVSVGARARRT
;
A
#
# COMPACT_ATOMS: atom_id res chain seq x y z
N MET A 1 -6.00 -2.33 -26.76
CA MET A 1 -6.34 -3.58 -26.06
C MET A 1 -5.69 -4.71 -26.83
N HIS A 2 -4.94 -5.58 -26.16
CA HIS A 2 -4.26 -6.70 -26.79
C HIS A 2 -4.46 -7.97 -25.94
N LEU A 3 -4.51 -9.12 -26.60
CA LEU A 3 -4.50 -10.43 -25.95
C LEU A 3 -3.08 -10.96 -26.00
N LEU A 4 -2.55 -11.37 -24.86
CA LEU A 4 -1.24 -11.99 -24.73
C LEU A 4 -1.39 -13.47 -24.36
N HIS A 5 -0.66 -14.33 -25.06
CA HIS A 5 -0.60 -15.76 -24.77
C HIS A 5 0.70 -16.13 -24.05
N PRO A 6 0.68 -17.14 -23.14
CA PRO A 6 1.89 -17.66 -22.54
C PRO A 6 2.93 -18.05 -23.60
N GLY A 7 4.18 -17.63 -23.41
CA GLY A 7 5.28 -17.86 -24.35
C GLY A 7 5.52 -16.73 -25.35
N GLU A 8 4.61 -15.75 -25.46
CA GLU A 8 4.87 -14.53 -26.23
C GLU A 8 5.87 -13.62 -25.52
N ARG A 9 6.69 -12.88 -26.28
CA ARG A 9 7.75 -12.00 -25.77
C ARG A 9 7.28 -10.99 -24.70
N ASN A 10 6.04 -10.51 -24.80
CA ASN A 10 5.51 -9.48 -23.90
C ASN A 10 4.64 -10.08 -22.77
N TYR A 11 4.51 -11.41 -22.69
CA TYR A 11 3.78 -12.06 -21.62
C TYR A 11 4.60 -12.01 -20.32
N PRO A 12 4.02 -11.61 -19.16
CA PRO A 12 4.76 -11.50 -17.91
C PRO A 12 5.44 -12.82 -17.51
N GLU A 13 6.78 -12.82 -17.40
CA GLU A 13 7.57 -14.03 -17.18
C GLU A 13 7.18 -14.78 -15.91
N LEU A 14 6.97 -14.05 -14.80
CA LEU A 14 6.54 -14.64 -13.52
C LEU A 14 5.20 -15.37 -13.64
N LEU A 15 4.25 -14.80 -14.39
CA LEU A 15 2.97 -15.44 -14.64
C LEU A 15 3.16 -16.62 -15.58
N GLY A 16 4.03 -16.51 -16.59
CA GLY A 16 4.30 -17.59 -17.53
C GLY A 16 4.91 -18.84 -16.88
N ALA A 17 5.58 -18.66 -15.74
CA ALA A 17 6.19 -19.73 -14.96
C ALA A 17 5.21 -20.47 -14.03
N ILE A 18 3.98 -19.97 -13.82
CA ILE A 18 3.01 -20.67 -12.97
C ILE A 18 2.39 -21.86 -13.71
N PRO A 19 1.90 -22.91 -13.01
CA PRO A 19 1.20 -23.99 -13.68
C PRO A 19 -0.06 -23.48 -14.41
N SER A 20 -0.28 -23.92 -15.65
CA SER A 20 -1.43 -23.54 -16.48
C SER A 20 -1.66 -22.01 -16.55
N PRO A 21 -0.69 -21.24 -17.07
CA PRO A 21 -0.79 -19.78 -17.14
C PRO A 21 -1.93 -19.36 -18.08
N PRO A 22 -2.82 -18.43 -17.68
CA PRO A 22 -3.97 -18.05 -18.50
C PRO A 22 -3.56 -17.06 -19.60
N PRO A 23 -4.27 -17.00 -20.75
CA PRO A 23 -4.14 -15.86 -21.65
C PRO A 23 -4.58 -14.57 -20.93
N LEU A 24 -3.99 -13.44 -21.31
CA LEU A 24 -4.16 -12.17 -20.61
C LEU A 24 -4.62 -11.07 -21.57
N TYR A 25 -5.84 -10.57 -21.36
CA TYR A 25 -6.32 -9.34 -21.98
C TYR A 25 -5.72 -8.15 -21.27
N VAL A 26 -5.17 -7.21 -22.03
CA VAL A 26 -4.44 -6.04 -21.50
C VAL A 26 -5.01 -4.74 -22.07
N ARG A 27 -5.22 -3.78 -21.19
CA ARG A 27 -5.41 -2.35 -21.48
C ARG A 27 -4.35 -1.54 -20.76
N GLY A 28 -3.87 -0.47 -21.39
CA GLY A 28 -2.60 0.16 -20.99
C GLY A 28 -1.41 -0.61 -21.57
N THR A 29 -0.27 -0.59 -20.87
CA THR A 29 0.98 -1.19 -21.36
C THR A 29 1.57 -2.07 -20.27
N ILE A 30 1.98 -3.29 -20.60
CA ILE A 30 2.87 -4.12 -19.75
C ILE A 30 4.30 -3.94 -20.26
N THR A 31 5.25 -3.87 -19.33
CA THR A 31 6.67 -3.59 -19.55
C THR A 31 7.53 -4.61 -18.82
N ALA A 32 8.81 -4.71 -19.18
CA ALA A 32 9.74 -5.61 -18.49
C ALA A 32 9.91 -5.27 -16.99
N ASP A 33 9.77 -3.99 -16.62
CA ASP A 33 9.85 -3.54 -15.23
C ASP A 33 8.70 -4.08 -14.36
N ASP A 34 7.61 -4.56 -14.96
CA ASP A 34 6.52 -5.22 -14.23
C ASP A 34 6.93 -6.58 -13.64
N ALA A 35 8.11 -7.11 -13.99
CA ALA A 35 8.66 -8.29 -13.33
C ALA A 35 9.09 -8.00 -11.88
N LEU A 36 9.48 -6.75 -11.58
CA LEU A 36 9.73 -6.29 -10.20
C LEU A 36 8.41 -5.81 -9.59
N ALA A 37 7.51 -6.76 -9.32
CA ALA A 37 6.16 -6.48 -8.82
C ALA A 37 5.88 -7.08 -7.45
N VAL A 38 5.12 -6.34 -6.64
CA VAL A 38 4.57 -6.81 -5.36
C VAL A 38 3.09 -6.53 -5.29
N ALA A 39 2.32 -7.49 -4.79
CA ALA A 39 0.90 -7.30 -4.61
C ALA A 39 0.60 -6.69 -3.24
N ILE A 40 -0.36 -5.77 -3.18
CA ILE A 40 -0.90 -5.28 -1.91
C ILE A 40 -2.41 -5.51 -1.92
N VAL A 41 -2.88 -6.34 -0.99
CA VAL A 41 -4.27 -6.81 -0.93
C VAL A 41 -4.80 -6.76 0.50
N GLY A 42 -6.13 -6.77 0.65
CA GLY A 42 -6.74 -6.85 1.97
C GLY A 42 -8.24 -6.63 2.00
N SER A 43 -8.72 -6.14 3.14
CA SER A 43 -10.14 -5.95 3.41
C SER A 43 -10.80 -4.98 2.43
N ARG A 44 -11.99 -5.34 1.94
CA ARG A 44 -12.86 -4.44 1.18
C ARG A 44 -13.50 -3.38 2.07
N ALA A 45 -13.69 -3.70 3.34
CA ALA A 45 -14.11 -2.78 4.40
C ALA A 45 -12.88 -2.48 5.28
N ALA A 46 -11.90 -1.81 4.68
CA ALA A 46 -10.66 -1.45 5.35
C ALA A 46 -10.92 -0.37 6.42
N THR A 47 -10.16 -0.43 7.51
CA THR A 47 -10.13 0.66 8.50
C THR A 47 -9.36 1.86 7.95
N PRO A 48 -9.51 3.06 8.53
CA PRO A 48 -8.68 4.21 8.17
C PRO A 48 -7.18 3.91 8.27
N TYR A 49 -6.78 3.17 9.32
CA TYR A 49 -5.42 2.68 9.49
C TYR A 49 -4.99 1.76 8.33
N GLY A 50 -5.82 0.80 7.95
CA GLY A 50 -5.53 -0.11 6.84
C GLY A 50 -5.35 0.64 5.51
N VAL A 51 -6.20 1.65 5.24
CA VAL A 51 -6.08 2.50 4.05
C VAL A 51 -4.77 3.27 4.06
N GLU A 52 -4.43 3.93 5.17
CA GLU A 52 -3.19 4.69 5.32
C GLU A 52 -1.95 3.80 5.13
N VAL A 53 -1.92 2.62 5.77
CA VAL A 53 -0.80 1.69 5.64
C VAL A 53 -0.65 1.18 4.21
N ALA A 54 -1.76 0.83 3.53
CA ALA A 54 -1.73 0.37 2.15
C ALA A 54 -1.24 1.45 1.19
N GLU A 55 -1.75 2.69 1.31
CA GLU A 55 -1.30 3.84 0.52
C GLU A 55 0.19 4.10 0.75
N ARG A 56 0.64 4.12 2.01
CA ARG A 56 2.03 4.37 2.39
C ARG A 56 2.98 3.30 1.84
N LEU A 57 2.70 2.02 2.06
CA LEU A 57 3.55 0.94 1.57
C LEU A 57 3.60 0.95 0.04
N ALA A 58 2.46 1.13 -0.63
CA ALA A 58 2.40 1.21 -2.08
C ALA A 58 3.21 2.39 -2.63
N ALA A 59 3.06 3.58 -2.05
CA ALA A 59 3.81 4.77 -2.45
C ALA A 59 5.32 4.55 -2.30
N GLU A 60 5.75 3.98 -1.17
CA GLU A 60 7.16 3.75 -0.92
C GLU A 60 7.78 2.71 -1.86
N LEU A 61 7.13 1.58 -2.07
CA LEU A 61 7.59 0.54 -2.97
C LEU A 61 7.60 1.05 -4.42
N ALA A 62 6.55 1.78 -4.83
CA ALA A 62 6.44 2.35 -6.16
C ALA A 62 7.48 3.45 -6.45
N ALA A 63 7.76 4.32 -5.48
CA ALA A 63 8.82 5.34 -5.58
C ALA A 63 10.22 4.73 -5.78
N ARG A 64 10.39 3.44 -5.45
CA ARG A 64 11.64 2.68 -5.62
C ARG A 64 11.65 1.82 -6.87
N GLY A 65 10.69 2.03 -7.78
CA GLY A 65 10.61 1.35 -9.06
C GLY A 65 9.91 0.00 -9.03
N MET A 66 9.31 -0.41 -7.91
CA MET A 66 8.50 -1.62 -7.88
C MET A 66 7.10 -1.35 -8.44
N THR A 67 6.57 -2.30 -9.21
CA THR A 67 5.18 -2.22 -9.68
C THR A 67 4.22 -2.73 -8.62
N ILE A 68 3.22 -1.92 -8.27
CA ILE A 68 2.16 -2.33 -7.35
C ILE A 68 1.06 -3.06 -8.09
N VAL A 69 0.82 -4.31 -7.75
CA VAL A 69 -0.27 -5.11 -8.32
C VAL A 69 -1.41 -5.22 -7.31
N SER A 70 -2.65 -4.99 -7.75
CA SER A 70 -3.81 -5.23 -6.89
C SER A 70 -5.07 -5.54 -7.70
N GLY A 71 -6.17 -5.83 -7.01
CA GLY A 71 -7.40 -6.32 -7.60
C GLY A 71 -8.45 -5.26 -7.93
N LEU A 72 -8.12 -3.96 -7.78
CA LEU A 72 -9.06 -2.84 -7.95
C LEU A 72 -10.34 -2.95 -7.09
N ALA A 73 -10.36 -3.77 -6.04
CA ALA A 73 -11.49 -3.85 -5.13
C ALA A 73 -11.63 -2.57 -4.27
N ARG A 74 -12.70 -2.47 -3.49
CA ARG A 74 -12.81 -1.45 -2.43
C ARG A 74 -11.73 -1.65 -1.36
N GLY A 75 -11.51 -0.63 -0.54
CA GLY A 75 -10.62 -0.72 0.63
C GLY A 75 -9.15 -0.79 0.22
N ILE A 76 -8.44 -1.81 0.69
CA ILE A 76 -6.98 -1.93 0.57
C ILE A 76 -6.52 -1.90 -0.89
N ASP A 77 -7.18 -2.60 -1.81
CA ASP A 77 -6.77 -2.64 -3.22
C ASP A 77 -6.78 -1.25 -3.86
N ALA A 78 -7.86 -0.48 -3.64
CA ALA A 78 -7.96 0.88 -4.15
C ALA A 78 -6.93 1.83 -3.50
N ALA A 79 -6.67 1.65 -2.20
CA ALA A 79 -5.66 2.39 -1.45
C ALA A 79 -4.25 2.12 -2.01
N ALA A 80 -3.91 0.85 -2.27
CA ALA A 80 -2.63 0.49 -2.88
C ALA A 80 -2.42 1.14 -4.24
N HIS A 81 -3.43 1.09 -5.13
CA HIS A 81 -3.35 1.78 -6.42
C HIS A 81 -3.16 3.30 -6.25
N ARG A 82 -3.92 3.95 -5.35
CA ARG A 82 -3.77 5.40 -5.10
C ARG A 82 -2.37 5.75 -4.59
N GLY A 83 -1.83 4.97 -3.65
CA GLY A 83 -0.48 5.18 -3.14
C GLY A 83 0.58 5.10 -4.24
N ALA A 84 0.50 4.08 -5.09
CA ALA A 84 1.41 3.91 -6.23
C ALA A 84 1.34 5.09 -7.22
N LEU A 85 0.13 5.48 -7.63
CA LEU A 85 -0.11 6.59 -8.55
C LEU A 85 0.34 7.93 -7.94
N GLY A 86 0.08 8.14 -6.64
CA GLY A 86 0.46 9.35 -5.91
C GLY A 86 1.96 9.56 -5.81
N ALA A 87 2.74 8.48 -5.81
CA ALA A 87 4.20 8.51 -5.89
C ALA A 87 4.72 8.71 -7.33
N GLY A 88 3.84 8.87 -8.33
CA GLY A 88 4.21 8.86 -9.74
C GLY A 88 4.77 7.50 -10.21
N GLY A 89 4.52 6.45 -9.43
CA GLY A 89 5.02 5.12 -9.70
C GLY A 89 4.06 4.30 -10.55
N ARG A 90 4.38 3.00 -10.68
CA ARG A 90 3.70 2.10 -11.60
C ARG A 90 2.74 1.16 -10.88
N THR A 91 1.58 0.90 -11.49
CA THR A 91 0.62 -0.04 -10.91
C THR A 91 -0.19 -0.81 -11.96
N VAL A 92 -0.49 -2.08 -11.66
CA VAL A 92 -1.28 -2.97 -12.53
C VAL A 92 -2.49 -3.50 -11.77
N ALA A 93 -3.68 -3.36 -12.35
CA ALA A 93 -4.91 -3.89 -11.77
C ALA A 93 -5.34 -5.20 -12.45
N VAL A 94 -5.54 -6.25 -11.67
CA VAL A 94 -6.00 -7.56 -12.16
C VAL A 94 -7.51 -7.68 -11.93
N LEU A 95 -8.29 -7.72 -13.00
CA LEU A 95 -9.75 -7.66 -12.94
C LEU A 95 -10.39 -9.04 -12.74
N GLY A 96 -11.44 -9.09 -11.91
CA GLY A 96 -12.29 -10.28 -11.71
C GLY A 96 -13.46 -10.37 -12.70
N CYS A 97 -13.41 -9.58 -13.77
CA CYS A 97 -14.42 -9.47 -14.82
C CYS A 97 -13.72 -9.25 -16.15
N GLY A 98 -14.47 -9.24 -17.24
CA GLY A 98 -13.97 -8.95 -18.57
C GLY A 98 -13.26 -7.60 -18.65
N ILE A 99 -12.26 -7.49 -19.53
CA ILE A 99 -11.39 -6.32 -19.65
C ILE A 99 -12.13 -5.00 -20.01
N ASP A 100 -13.34 -5.10 -20.57
CA ASP A 100 -14.17 -3.94 -20.91
C ASP A 100 -15.00 -3.42 -19.72
N LEU A 101 -15.03 -4.17 -18.61
CA LEU A 101 -15.78 -3.82 -17.41
C LEU A 101 -14.86 -3.37 -16.28
N VAL A 102 -15.37 -2.45 -15.46
CA VAL A 102 -14.75 -2.07 -14.19
C VAL A 102 -15.70 -2.44 -13.06
N TYR A 103 -15.21 -3.28 -12.16
CA TYR A 103 -15.93 -3.66 -10.94
C TYR A 103 -15.00 -3.50 -9.72
N PRO A 104 -15.43 -2.76 -8.68
CA PRO A 104 -16.74 -2.11 -8.54
C PRO A 104 -16.83 -0.81 -9.38
N PRO A 105 -18.04 -0.37 -9.81
CA PRO A 105 -18.21 0.77 -10.72
C PRO A 105 -17.64 2.10 -10.21
N GLU A 106 -17.66 2.33 -8.90
CA GLU A 106 -17.09 3.52 -8.27
C GLU A 106 -15.58 3.68 -8.50
N ASN A 107 -14.86 2.58 -8.76
CA ASN A 107 -13.43 2.61 -9.06
C ASN A 107 -13.12 2.92 -10.54
N ARG A 108 -14.10 3.31 -11.36
CA ARG A 108 -13.88 3.67 -12.78
C ARG A 108 -12.84 4.77 -12.99
N ALA A 109 -12.85 5.81 -12.15
CA ALA A 109 -11.86 6.87 -12.26
C ALA A 109 -10.45 6.36 -11.93
N LEU A 110 -10.34 5.56 -10.87
CA LEU A 110 -9.09 4.91 -10.49
C LEU A 110 -8.58 3.96 -11.56
N ALA A 111 -9.47 3.16 -12.17
CA ALA A 111 -9.12 2.26 -13.27
C ALA A 111 -8.48 3.00 -14.45
N ARG A 112 -9.03 4.16 -14.84
CA ARG A 112 -8.45 4.99 -15.89
C ARG A 112 -7.06 5.53 -15.52
N ALA A 113 -6.87 5.92 -14.26
CA ALA A 113 -5.56 6.37 -13.78
C ALA A 113 -4.52 5.23 -13.79
N VAL A 114 -4.93 4.03 -13.37
CA VAL A 114 -4.10 2.81 -13.45
C VAL A 114 -3.75 2.48 -14.91
N GLU A 115 -4.72 2.53 -15.83
CA GLU A 115 -4.47 2.32 -17.26
C GLU A 115 -3.47 3.32 -17.84
N ALA A 116 -3.50 4.57 -17.39
CA ALA A 116 -2.61 5.63 -17.88
C ALA A 116 -1.16 5.49 -17.40
N GLN A 117 -0.93 4.95 -16.19
CA GLN A 117 0.41 4.80 -15.60
C GLN A 117 0.91 3.35 -15.54
N GLY A 118 0.10 2.39 -16.00
CA GLY A 118 0.41 0.98 -15.98
C GLY A 118 -0.53 0.18 -16.88
N ALA A 119 -1.27 -0.76 -16.28
CA ALA A 119 -2.19 -1.60 -17.05
C ALA A 119 -3.39 -2.09 -16.23
N LEU A 120 -4.50 -2.29 -16.92
CA LEU A 120 -5.58 -3.19 -16.49
C LEU A 120 -5.38 -4.52 -17.20
N VAL A 121 -5.47 -5.61 -16.46
CA VAL A 121 -5.31 -6.96 -17.01
C VAL A 121 -6.44 -7.87 -16.57
N SER A 122 -6.86 -8.79 -17.44
CA SER A 122 -7.90 -9.77 -17.12
C SER A 122 -7.68 -11.07 -17.89
N GLN A 123 -8.00 -12.20 -17.28
CA GLN A 123 -8.11 -13.48 -17.99
C GLN A 123 -9.48 -13.68 -18.66
N PHE A 124 -10.42 -12.77 -18.44
CA PHE A 124 -11.79 -12.85 -18.95
C PHE A 124 -11.96 -11.91 -20.14
N ALA A 125 -12.60 -12.42 -21.19
CA ALA A 125 -12.79 -11.69 -22.44
C ALA A 125 -13.88 -10.62 -22.33
N GLY A 126 -13.72 -9.54 -23.11
CA GLY A 126 -14.77 -8.56 -23.41
C GLY A 126 -15.54 -8.06 -22.19
N SER A 127 -16.86 -8.21 -22.22
CA SER A 127 -17.81 -7.73 -21.20
C SER A 127 -18.29 -8.83 -20.23
N VAL A 128 -17.48 -9.86 -19.96
CA VAL A 128 -17.84 -10.92 -19.00
C VAL A 128 -18.08 -10.30 -17.60
N PRO A 129 -19.23 -10.53 -16.94
CA PRO A 129 -19.54 -9.90 -15.66
C PRO A 129 -18.64 -10.40 -14.53
N ALA A 130 -18.55 -9.61 -13.44
CA ALA A 130 -17.88 -10.04 -12.21
C ALA A 130 -18.72 -11.11 -11.51
N LEU A 131 -18.27 -12.35 -11.51
CA LEU A 131 -18.95 -13.47 -10.84
C LEU A 131 -18.13 -13.97 -9.64
N PRO A 132 -18.77 -14.48 -8.57
CA PRO A 132 -18.06 -15.02 -7.39
C PRO A 132 -16.94 -16.01 -7.73
N GLY A 133 -17.18 -16.91 -8.69
CA GLY A 133 -16.19 -17.89 -9.14
C GLY A 133 -14.99 -17.32 -9.89
N HIS A 134 -15.06 -16.08 -10.38
CA HIS A 134 -13.95 -15.42 -11.08
C HIS A 134 -12.88 -14.89 -10.13
N PHE A 135 -13.25 -14.52 -8.90
CA PHE A 135 -12.31 -13.87 -7.97
C PHE A 135 -11.16 -14.80 -7.51
N PRO A 136 -11.36 -16.10 -7.22
CA PRO A 136 -10.24 -17.00 -6.94
C PRO A 136 -9.29 -17.13 -8.13
N ALA A 137 -9.82 -17.31 -9.35
CA ALA A 137 -8.98 -17.39 -10.56
C ALA A 137 -8.18 -16.10 -10.79
N ARG A 138 -8.83 -14.94 -10.63
CA ARG A 138 -8.18 -13.63 -10.63
C ARG A 138 -7.06 -13.55 -9.60
N ASN A 139 -7.32 -13.98 -8.36
CA ASN A 139 -6.35 -13.90 -7.27
C ASN A 139 -5.11 -14.74 -7.55
N ARG A 140 -5.25 -15.91 -8.18
CA ARG A 140 -4.12 -16.73 -8.66
C ARG A 140 -3.30 -15.97 -9.71
N THR A 141 -3.96 -15.36 -10.70
CA THR A 141 -3.28 -14.55 -11.73
C THR A 141 -2.54 -13.37 -11.10
N LEU A 142 -3.17 -12.70 -10.13
CA LEU A 142 -2.56 -11.61 -9.37
C LEU A 142 -1.32 -12.06 -8.61
N ALA A 143 -1.39 -13.16 -7.85
CA ALA A 143 -0.21 -13.71 -7.16
C ALA A 143 0.89 -14.13 -8.15
N GLY A 144 0.50 -14.74 -9.29
CA GLY A 144 1.42 -15.18 -10.34
C GLY A 144 2.20 -14.04 -11.00
N LEU A 145 1.64 -12.83 -11.04
CA LEU A 145 2.31 -11.64 -11.58
C LEU A 145 3.38 -11.04 -10.65
N THR A 146 3.49 -11.51 -9.40
CA THR A 146 4.26 -10.83 -8.36
C THR A 146 5.34 -11.70 -7.74
N LEU A 147 6.35 -11.05 -7.17
CA LEU A 147 7.39 -11.68 -6.36
C LEU A 147 6.89 -12.04 -4.95
N GLY A 148 5.88 -11.32 -4.47
CA GLY A 148 5.25 -11.55 -3.18
C GLY A 148 3.96 -10.77 -2.99
N VAL A 149 3.23 -11.12 -1.94
CA VAL A 149 1.92 -10.55 -1.61
C VAL A 149 1.92 -10.01 -0.19
N VAL A 150 1.61 -8.71 -0.04
CA VAL A 150 1.41 -8.03 1.24
C VAL A 150 -0.08 -7.97 1.57
N VAL A 151 -0.44 -8.60 2.68
CA VAL A 151 -1.80 -8.55 3.24
C VAL A 151 -1.85 -7.49 4.35
N VAL A 152 -2.58 -6.39 4.12
CA VAL A 152 -2.62 -5.25 5.06
C VAL A 152 -3.67 -5.44 6.15
N GLU A 153 -4.87 -5.86 5.78
CA GLU A 153 -5.94 -6.21 6.71
C GLU A 153 -6.73 -7.40 6.15
N ALA A 154 -7.06 -8.36 6.99
CA ALA A 154 -7.88 -9.50 6.65
C ALA A 154 -8.63 -10.02 7.87
N ALA A 155 -9.97 -10.09 7.76
CA ALA A 155 -10.75 -10.92 8.65
C ALA A 155 -10.50 -12.42 8.38
N GLU A 156 -10.88 -13.29 9.32
CA GLU A 156 -10.62 -14.74 9.25
C GLU A 156 -11.10 -15.42 7.95
N ARG A 157 -12.17 -14.90 7.32
CA ARG A 157 -12.71 -15.40 6.04
C ARG A 157 -12.52 -14.42 4.88
N SER A 158 -11.44 -13.64 4.90
CA SER A 158 -11.16 -12.66 3.85
C SER A 158 -10.66 -13.32 2.56
N GLY A 159 -11.14 -12.83 1.41
CA GLY A 159 -10.63 -13.25 0.10
C GLY A 159 -9.15 -12.90 -0.13
N ALA A 160 -8.58 -11.97 0.65
CA ALA A 160 -7.14 -11.68 0.61
C ALA A 160 -6.29 -12.86 1.12
N LEU A 161 -6.82 -13.67 2.04
CA LEU A 161 -6.16 -14.88 2.53
C LEU A 161 -6.06 -15.95 1.43
N ILE A 162 -7.04 -16.01 0.52
CA ILE A 162 -6.98 -16.88 -0.66
C ILE A 162 -5.81 -16.47 -1.57
N THR A 163 -5.60 -15.16 -1.77
CA THR A 163 -4.46 -14.66 -2.53
C THR A 163 -3.13 -15.01 -1.87
N ALA A 164 -3.04 -14.89 -0.53
CA ALA A 164 -1.85 -15.31 0.22
C ALA A 164 -1.58 -16.81 0.10
N GLY A 165 -2.63 -17.64 0.13
CA GLY A 165 -2.51 -19.08 -0.13
C GLY A 165 -1.95 -19.38 -1.53
N PHE A 166 -2.51 -18.74 -2.58
CA PHE A 166 -1.95 -18.90 -3.93
C PHE A 166 -0.51 -18.40 -4.04
N ALA A 167 -0.15 -17.32 -3.34
CA ALA A 167 1.24 -16.85 -3.31
C ALA A 167 2.18 -17.91 -2.72
N ALA A 168 1.82 -18.49 -1.57
CA ALA A 168 2.58 -19.57 -0.96
C ALA A 168 2.69 -20.80 -1.87
N ASP A 169 1.58 -21.24 -2.47
CA ASP A 169 1.55 -22.39 -3.40
C ASP A 169 2.45 -22.18 -4.64
N LEU A 170 2.62 -20.91 -5.06
CA LEU A 170 3.46 -20.52 -6.19
C LEU A 170 4.91 -20.22 -5.78
N GLY A 171 5.28 -20.42 -4.51
CA GLY A 171 6.60 -20.10 -3.98
C GLY A 171 6.91 -18.59 -4.01
N ARG A 172 5.89 -17.75 -3.81
CA ARG A 172 6.03 -16.30 -3.66
C ARG A 172 6.08 -15.95 -2.18
N GLU A 173 6.78 -14.86 -1.87
CA GLU A 173 6.86 -14.36 -0.50
C GLU A 173 5.49 -13.89 0.00
N VAL A 174 5.14 -14.22 1.23
CA VAL A 174 3.90 -13.78 1.87
C VAL A 174 4.25 -12.86 3.03
N PHE A 175 3.71 -11.65 2.97
CA PHE A 175 3.91 -10.60 3.95
C PHE A 175 2.57 -10.25 4.60
N ALA A 176 2.60 -9.93 5.89
CA ALA A 176 1.40 -9.55 6.62
C ALA A 176 1.67 -8.38 7.55
N VAL A 177 0.80 -7.37 7.51
CA VAL A 177 0.85 -6.23 8.43
C VAL A 177 0.24 -6.66 9.77
N PRO A 178 0.97 -6.51 10.89
CA PRO A 178 0.45 -6.86 12.20
C PRO A 178 -0.67 -5.88 12.59
N GLY A 179 -1.64 -6.38 13.34
CA GLY A 179 -2.72 -5.56 13.88
C GLY A 179 -3.13 -5.95 15.28
N ARG A 180 -3.98 -5.12 15.89
CA ARG A 180 -4.48 -5.34 17.26
C ARG A 180 -5.19 -6.68 17.34
N ILE A 181 -4.86 -7.50 18.33
CA ILE A 181 -5.50 -8.81 18.54
C ILE A 181 -7.01 -8.72 18.81
N THR A 182 -7.48 -7.54 19.24
CA THR A 182 -8.90 -7.23 19.45
C THR A 182 -9.62 -6.75 18.18
N SER A 183 -8.89 -6.54 17.07
CA SER A 183 -9.47 -6.10 15.80
C SER A 183 -9.86 -7.30 14.94
N MET A 184 -11.13 -7.39 14.58
CA MET A 184 -11.63 -8.44 13.68
C MET A 184 -11.01 -8.37 12.28
N THR A 185 -10.56 -7.20 11.84
CA THR A 185 -9.87 -7.02 10.54
C THR A 185 -8.40 -7.43 10.57
N SER A 186 -7.84 -7.79 11.73
CA SER A 186 -6.44 -8.18 11.90
C SER A 186 -6.25 -9.66 12.22
N VAL A 187 -7.34 -10.41 12.46
CA VAL A 187 -7.28 -11.84 12.80
C VAL A 187 -6.54 -12.63 11.71
N GLY A 188 -6.86 -12.38 10.45
CA GLY A 188 -6.25 -13.08 9.32
C GLY A 188 -4.78 -12.72 9.12
N THR A 189 -4.40 -11.44 9.24
CA THR A 189 -2.99 -11.05 9.10
C THR A 189 -2.13 -11.57 10.25
N ASN A 190 -2.62 -11.50 11.48
CA ASN A 190 -1.92 -12.05 12.63
C ASN A 190 -1.76 -13.57 12.52
N ARG A 191 -2.79 -14.27 12.00
CA ARG A 191 -2.70 -15.72 11.75
C ARG A 191 -1.71 -16.07 10.64
N LEU A 192 -1.69 -15.31 9.54
CA LEU A 192 -0.65 -15.47 8.51
C LEU A 192 0.76 -15.34 9.09
N ILE A 193 0.98 -14.39 10.00
CA ILE A 193 2.28 -14.23 10.67
C ILE A 193 2.62 -15.46 11.52
N GLN A 194 1.64 -15.99 12.27
CA GLN A 194 1.81 -17.23 13.03
C GLN A 194 2.12 -18.43 12.14
N ASP A 195 1.53 -18.47 10.94
CA ASP A 195 1.72 -19.52 9.95
C ASP A 195 3.01 -19.33 9.11
N GLY A 196 3.82 -18.32 9.41
CA GLY A 196 5.16 -18.11 8.83
C GLY A 196 5.28 -16.97 7.82
N ALA A 197 4.21 -16.21 7.56
CA ALA A 197 4.31 -15.00 6.75
C ALA A 197 5.20 -13.96 7.42
N LYS A 198 5.96 -13.22 6.62
CA LYS A 198 6.85 -12.16 7.14
C LYS A 198 6.03 -11.01 7.71
N LEU A 199 6.21 -10.75 9.01
CA LEU A 199 5.69 -9.54 9.65
C LEU A 199 6.27 -8.31 8.96
N THR A 200 5.40 -7.43 8.47
CA THR A 200 5.76 -6.27 7.65
C THR A 200 5.22 -4.98 8.25
N THR A 201 6.12 -4.05 8.54
CA THR A 201 5.80 -2.71 9.09
C THR A 201 6.20 -1.59 8.14
N CYS A 202 7.12 -1.86 7.23
CA CYS A 202 7.70 -0.91 6.29
C CYS A 202 8.08 -1.60 4.97
N TRP A 203 8.41 -0.80 3.95
CA TRP A 203 8.82 -1.34 2.65
C TRP A 203 10.14 -2.13 2.72
N GLN A 204 11.02 -1.80 3.67
CA GLN A 204 12.30 -2.49 3.85
C GLN A 204 12.08 -3.96 4.21
N ASP A 205 11.06 -4.27 5.03
CA ASP A 205 10.71 -5.64 5.41
C ASP A 205 10.29 -6.46 4.19
N VAL A 206 9.69 -5.83 3.17
CA VAL A 206 9.33 -6.48 1.91
C VAL A 206 10.58 -6.72 1.07
N VAL A 207 11.39 -5.68 0.87
CA VAL A 207 12.57 -5.75 0.01
C VAL A 207 13.63 -6.68 0.59
N SER A 208 13.78 -6.77 1.91
CA SER A 208 14.81 -7.61 2.54
C SER A 208 14.65 -9.09 2.22
N GLU A 209 13.40 -9.56 2.04
CA GLU A 209 13.09 -10.96 1.74
C GLU A 209 13.18 -11.31 0.25
N LEU A 210 13.26 -10.32 -0.64
CA LEU A 210 13.42 -10.61 -2.06
C LEU A 210 14.80 -11.24 -2.34
N SER A 211 14.90 -12.07 -3.38
CA SER A 211 16.19 -12.60 -3.81
C SER A 211 17.12 -11.49 -4.26
N GLU A 212 18.42 -11.73 -4.17
CA GLU A 212 19.45 -10.71 -4.43
C GLU A 212 19.27 -9.98 -5.77
N PRO A 213 19.01 -10.66 -6.92
CA PRO A 213 18.83 -9.98 -8.20
C PRO A 213 17.70 -8.94 -8.17
N TRP A 214 16.57 -9.27 -7.53
CA TRP A 214 15.44 -8.36 -7.40
C TRP A 214 15.74 -7.20 -6.46
N ARG A 215 16.42 -7.47 -5.34
CA ARG A 215 16.82 -6.42 -4.38
C ARG A 215 17.69 -5.34 -5.02
N ARG A 216 18.61 -5.72 -5.91
CA ARG A 216 19.46 -4.75 -6.64
C ARG A 216 18.70 -3.88 -7.63
N MET A 217 17.57 -4.35 -8.15
CA MET A 217 16.74 -3.57 -9.07
C MET A 217 15.89 -2.52 -8.35
N VAL A 218 15.65 -2.69 -7.04
CA VAL A 218 14.97 -1.69 -6.22
C VAL A 218 15.86 -0.45 -6.10
N ARG A 219 15.35 0.68 -6.60
CA ARG A 219 16.10 1.94 -6.60
C ARG A 219 16.29 2.44 -5.17
N ALA A 220 17.51 2.87 -4.85
CA ALA A 220 17.71 3.70 -3.68
C ALA A 220 16.86 4.96 -3.85
N SER A 221 16.03 5.29 -2.85
CA SER A 221 15.18 6.47 -2.94
C SER A 221 16.03 7.72 -3.15
N SER A 222 15.86 8.35 -4.30
CA SER A 222 16.10 9.79 -4.37
C SER A 222 14.99 10.45 -3.55
N PRO A 223 15.28 11.36 -2.62
CA PRO A 223 14.27 12.00 -1.79
C PRO A 223 13.49 12.98 -2.67
N THR A 224 12.46 12.49 -3.36
CA THR A 224 11.53 13.32 -4.14
C THR A 224 10.10 12.88 -3.89
N THR A 225 9.52 13.48 -2.85
CA THR A 225 8.14 13.99 -2.77
C THR A 225 8.08 14.78 -1.45
N HIS A 226 7.48 15.97 -1.47
CA HIS A 226 7.32 16.87 -0.32
C HIS A 226 6.75 16.14 0.92
N GLU A 227 7.60 15.54 1.75
CA GLU A 227 7.35 15.64 3.18
C GLU A 227 7.34 17.14 3.48
N PRO A 228 6.34 17.69 4.20
CA PRO A 228 6.52 19.01 4.77
C PRO A 228 7.88 18.99 5.45
N SER A 229 8.77 19.90 5.11
CA SER A 229 10.05 19.98 5.79
C SER A 229 9.74 20.17 7.27
N ARG A 230 10.31 19.31 8.13
CA ARG A 230 10.19 19.48 9.58
C ARG A 230 10.45 20.95 9.89
N PRO A 231 9.57 21.63 10.65
CA PRO A 231 9.76 23.03 10.95
C PRO A 231 11.16 23.27 11.49
N ASP A 232 11.78 24.37 11.06
CA ASP A 232 13.13 24.75 11.49
C ASP A 232 13.18 24.77 13.02
N ALA A 233 14.25 24.24 13.61
CA ALA A 233 14.41 24.21 15.06
C ALA A 233 14.35 25.61 15.70
N GLU A 234 14.72 26.64 14.94
CA GLU A 234 14.66 28.04 15.39
C GLU A 234 13.28 28.70 15.20
N SER A 235 12.39 28.09 14.41
CA SER A 235 11.00 28.56 14.24
C SER A 235 10.15 28.31 15.49
N ASP A 236 9.05 29.06 15.64
CA ASP A 236 8.10 28.85 16.72
C ASP A 236 7.54 27.41 16.69
N GLU A 237 7.22 26.92 15.50
CA GLU A 237 6.79 25.54 15.23
C GLU A 237 7.83 24.52 15.69
N GLY A 238 9.11 24.71 15.37
CA GLY A 238 10.18 23.81 15.81
C GLY A 238 10.37 23.80 17.33
N ARG A 239 10.31 24.99 17.95
CA ARG A 239 10.43 25.16 19.40
C ARG A 239 9.28 24.49 20.17
N ILE A 240 8.05 24.57 19.67
CA ILE A 240 6.92 23.88 20.30
C ILE A 240 6.92 22.39 19.98
N LEU A 241 7.28 22.01 18.75
CA LEU A 241 7.35 20.61 18.34
C LEU A 241 8.37 19.79 19.15
N VAL A 242 9.49 20.38 19.57
CA VAL A 242 10.50 19.67 20.39
C VAL A 242 10.02 19.36 21.81
N LEU A 243 9.01 20.09 22.30
CA LEU A 243 8.44 19.86 23.62
C LEU A 243 7.46 18.68 23.59
N LEU A 244 6.79 18.45 22.47
CA LEU A 244 5.81 17.38 22.29
C LEU A 244 6.47 16.01 22.16
N THR A 245 5.76 14.99 22.64
CA THR A 245 6.16 13.58 22.59
C THR A 245 5.05 12.75 21.92
N PRO A 246 5.38 11.66 21.18
CA PRO A 246 4.37 10.90 20.44
C PRO A 246 3.34 10.18 21.30
N ASP A 247 3.77 9.68 22.46
CA ASP A 247 2.98 8.78 23.32
C ASP A 247 2.65 9.37 24.70
N GLU A 248 3.05 10.61 24.97
CA GLU A 248 2.81 11.26 26.26
C GLU A 248 2.11 12.60 26.04
N PRO A 249 0.78 12.67 26.24
CA PRO A 249 0.01 13.88 26.03
C PRO A 249 0.42 15.02 26.95
N GLN A 250 0.83 16.14 26.38
CA GLN A 250 1.19 17.35 27.13
C GLN A 250 0.06 18.36 27.12
N HIS A 251 -0.25 18.92 28.28
CA HIS A 251 -1.30 19.95 28.39
C HIS A 251 -0.79 21.27 27.81
N ILE A 252 -1.67 22.04 27.16
CA ILE A 252 -1.30 23.32 26.55
C ILE A 252 -0.63 24.29 27.54
N GLU A 253 -1.05 24.30 28.81
CA GLU A 253 -0.42 25.13 29.84
C GLU A 253 1.06 24.80 30.07
N GLN A 254 1.44 23.52 29.99
CA GLN A 254 2.85 23.11 30.12
C GLN A 254 3.68 23.57 28.91
N LEU A 255 3.07 23.53 27.72
CA LEU A 255 3.68 24.02 26.48
C LEU A 255 3.84 25.54 26.50
N ILE A 256 2.89 26.27 27.08
CA ILE A 256 2.98 27.73 27.29
C ILE A 256 4.14 28.06 28.23
N MET A 257 4.26 27.38 29.37
CA MET A 257 5.33 27.64 30.34
C MET A 257 6.73 27.29 29.80
N ARG A 258 6.85 26.24 28.99
CA ARG A 258 8.15 25.75 28.49
C ARG A 258 8.51 26.29 27.11
N GLY A 259 7.53 26.75 26.33
CA GLY A 259 7.70 27.17 24.94
C GLY A 259 8.45 28.49 24.77
N GLY A 260 8.47 29.34 25.79
CA GLY A 260 9.11 30.66 25.72
C GLY A 260 8.49 31.55 24.64
N LEU A 261 7.19 31.38 24.41
CA LEU A 261 6.34 32.15 23.49
C LEU A 261 5.10 32.61 24.25
N GLU A 262 4.48 33.70 23.80
CA GLU A 262 3.22 34.18 24.37
C GLU A 262 2.09 33.14 24.22
N PRO A 263 1.15 33.05 25.17
CA PRO A 263 0.10 32.01 25.18
C PRO A 263 -0.69 31.91 23.86
N ALA A 264 -1.06 33.05 23.28
CA ALA A 264 -1.78 33.10 22.01
C ALA A 264 -0.95 32.55 20.84
N ARG A 265 0.37 32.74 20.89
CA ARG A 265 1.31 32.28 19.86
C ARG A 265 1.50 30.76 19.95
N VAL A 266 1.60 30.21 21.16
CA VAL A 266 1.63 28.75 21.38
C VAL A 266 0.37 28.07 20.82
N ALA A 267 -0.81 28.63 21.08
CA ALA A 267 -2.06 28.08 20.57
C ALA A 267 -2.10 28.09 19.02
N ALA A 268 -1.69 29.20 18.39
CA ALA A 268 -1.63 29.30 16.94
C ALA A 268 -0.60 28.33 16.32
N THR A 269 0.57 28.20 16.93
CA THR A 269 1.63 27.28 16.51
C THR A 269 1.19 25.82 16.60
N LEU A 270 0.45 25.44 17.65
CA LEU A 270 -0.09 24.08 17.79
C LEU A 270 -1.10 23.73 16.68
N VAL A 271 -1.96 24.69 16.31
CA VAL A 271 -2.87 24.53 15.17
C VAL A 271 -2.08 24.41 13.85
N ALA A 272 -1.05 25.23 13.65
CA ALA A 272 -0.20 25.14 12.46
C ALA A 272 0.52 23.80 12.36
N LEU A 273 1.06 23.29 13.49
CA LEU A 273 1.69 21.97 13.57
C LEU A 273 0.69 20.84 13.29
N GLU A 274 -0.56 20.95 13.72
CA GLU A 274 -1.60 19.97 13.42
C GLU A 274 -2.03 19.98 11.96
N LEU A 275 -2.21 21.16 11.37
CA LEU A 275 -2.45 21.31 9.94
C LEU A 275 -1.27 20.77 9.10
N GLY A 276 -0.04 20.92 9.60
CA GLY A 276 1.17 20.38 9.00
C GLY A 276 1.42 18.89 9.27
N GLY A 277 0.56 18.21 10.05
CA GLY A 277 0.68 16.79 10.36
C GLY A 277 1.79 16.43 11.38
N TRP A 278 2.29 17.41 12.13
CA TRP A 278 3.37 17.27 13.11
C TRP A 278 2.89 17.16 14.56
N ALA A 279 1.66 17.56 14.83
CA ALA A 279 1.03 17.47 16.14
C ALA A 279 -0.43 17.02 16.01
N ARG A 280 -1.02 16.56 17.11
CA ARG A 280 -2.44 16.21 17.15
C ARG A 280 -3.03 16.62 18.48
N GLN A 281 -4.20 17.26 18.43
CA GLN A 281 -4.97 17.57 19.62
C GLN A 281 -5.72 16.34 20.14
N LEU A 282 -5.69 16.16 21.45
CA LEU A 282 -6.48 15.18 22.20
C LEU A 282 -7.50 15.90 23.09
N THR A 283 -8.40 15.12 23.68
CA THR A 283 -9.37 15.64 24.65
C THR A 283 -8.66 16.30 25.84
N GLY A 284 -9.30 17.34 26.40
CA GLY A 284 -8.78 18.05 27.56
C GLY A 284 -7.56 18.94 27.25
N GLN A 285 -7.51 19.56 26.06
CA GLN A 285 -6.44 20.49 25.66
C GLN A 285 -5.02 19.91 25.74
N ARG A 286 -4.91 18.62 25.43
CA ARG A 286 -3.63 17.91 25.39
C ARG A 286 -3.17 17.70 23.96
N TRP A 287 -1.85 17.65 23.78
CA TRP A 287 -1.21 17.57 22.48
C TRP A 287 -0.13 16.49 22.51
N VAL A 288 0.03 15.79 21.39
CA VAL A 288 1.12 14.85 21.13
C VAL A 288 1.77 15.19 19.81
N SER A 289 3.06 14.89 19.64
CA SER A 289 3.70 14.99 18.33
C SER A 289 3.25 13.83 17.45
N VAL A 290 3.04 14.08 16.17
CA VAL A 290 2.83 13.03 15.17
C VAL A 290 4.14 12.87 14.42
N GLY A 291 4.71 11.66 14.45
CA GLY A 291 5.98 11.42 13.80
C GLY A 291 5.82 11.44 12.28
N ALA A 292 6.45 12.39 11.59
CA ALA A 292 7.13 11.99 10.36
C ALA A 292 8.19 10.98 10.80
N ARG A 293 7.93 9.70 10.49
CA ARG A 293 8.73 8.52 10.80
C ARG A 293 10.13 8.85 11.32
N ALA A 294 10.36 8.54 12.59
CA ALA A 294 11.69 8.57 13.18
C ALA A 294 12.68 7.92 12.22
N ARG A 295 13.59 8.73 11.67
CA ARG A 295 14.79 8.27 10.97
C ARG A 295 15.57 7.43 11.98
N ARG A 296 15.40 6.12 11.94
CA ARG A 296 16.34 5.20 12.57
C ARG A 296 17.44 4.96 11.54
N THR A 297 18.56 5.64 11.80
CA THR A 297 19.91 5.29 11.36
C THR A 297 20.20 3.81 11.54
#